data_AF-A0A6G0R1Z4-F1
#
_entry.id   AF-A0A6G0R1Z4-F1
#
_cell.length_a   1.000
_cell.length_b   1.000
_cell.length_c   1.000
_cell.angle_alpha   90.00
_cell.angle_beta   90.00
_cell.angle_gamma   90.00
#
_symmetry.space_group_name_H-M   'P 1'
#
loop_
_entity.id
_entity.type
_entity.pdbx_description
1 polymer ?
#
loop_
_entity_poly.entity_id
_entity_poly.type
_entity_poly.pdbx_seq_one_letter_code
_entity_poly.pdbx_strand_id
1 'polypeptide(L)'
;MMKLFPVATLGLALIGAVTGAYVNPGACSGVCVNTHDPSIIRRGDGTYFRFSTGGGIAVHSAPDITGPWEYKGAVLPDGTSI
;
A
#
# COMPACT_ATOMS: atom_id res chain seq x y z
N MET A 1 -32.65 -30.29 -34.34
CA MET A 1 -31.29 -29.81 -34.65
C MET A 1 -30.80 -29.02 -33.43
N MET A 2 -30.01 -29.66 -32.56
CA MET A 2 -29.55 -29.10 -31.28
C MET A 2 -28.41 -28.12 -31.55
N LYS A 3 -28.66 -26.82 -31.43
CA LYS A 3 -27.63 -25.78 -31.60
C LYS A 3 -26.81 -25.69 -30.31
N LEU A 4 -25.70 -26.44 -30.27
CA LEU A 4 -24.69 -26.48 -29.19
C LEU A 4 -23.85 -25.19 -29.03
N PHE A 5 -24.33 -24.04 -29.52
CA PHE A 5 -23.49 -22.85 -29.70
C PHE A 5 -23.36 -21.85 -28.52
N PRO A 6 -24.11 -21.88 -27.39
CA PRO A 6 -23.90 -20.86 -26.35
C PRO A 6 -22.90 -21.27 -25.26
N VAL A 7 -22.50 -22.55 -25.19
CA VAL A 7 -21.68 -23.06 -24.08
C VAL A 7 -20.20 -22.68 -24.26
N ALA A 8 -19.70 -22.63 -25.49
CA ALA A 8 -18.29 -22.36 -25.78
C ALA A 8 -17.86 -20.91 -25.47
N THR A 9 -18.76 -19.94 -25.63
CA THR A 9 -18.48 -18.50 -25.38
C THR A 9 -18.44 -18.15 -23.89
N LEU A 10 -19.18 -18.87 -23.05
CA LEU A 10 -19.17 -18.63 -21.60
C LEU A 10 -17.86 -19.14 -20.95
N GLY A 11 -17.29 -20.22 -21.49
CA GLY A 11 -16.03 -20.80 -20.98
C GLY A 11 -14.81 -19.91 -21.20
N LEU A 12 -14.76 -19.13 -22.29
CA LEU A 12 -13.59 -18.29 -22.62
C LEU A 12 -13.52 -17.01 -21.77
N ALA A 13 -14.66 -16.47 -21.33
CA ALA A 13 -14.72 -15.30 -20.45
C ALA A 13 -14.24 -15.60 -19.02
N LEU A 14 -14.33 -16.86 -18.59
CA LEU A 14 -13.90 -17.30 -17.25
C LEU A 14 -12.39 -17.55 -17.14
N ILE A 15 -11.67 -17.69 -18.26
CA ILE A 15 -10.22 -17.97 -18.28
C ILE A 15 -9.38 -16.68 -18.11
N GLY A 16 -9.95 -15.51 -18.45
CA GLY A 16 -9.24 -14.22 -18.35
C GLY A 16 -9.12 -13.64 -16.93
N ALA A 17 -9.87 -14.19 -15.96
CA ALA A 17 -9.89 -13.68 -14.59
C ALA A 17 -8.77 -14.23 -13.69
N VAL A 18 -7.89 -15.10 -14.22
CA VAL A 18 -6.80 -15.73 -13.47
C VAL A 18 -5.44 -15.16 -13.91
N THR A 19 -5.38 -13.87 -14.23
CA THR A 19 -4.09 -13.18 -14.20
C THR A 19 -3.82 -12.83 -12.74
N GLY A 20 -3.01 -13.65 -12.07
CA GLY A 20 -2.47 -13.40 -10.73
C GLY A 20 -1.50 -12.20 -10.69
N ALA A 21 -1.83 -11.12 -11.40
CA ALA A 21 -1.11 -9.87 -11.35
C ALA A 21 -1.48 -9.17 -10.04
N TYR A 22 -0.49 -8.99 -9.18
CA TYR A 22 -0.63 -8.13 -8.01
C TYR A 22 -1.15 -6.76 -8.47
N VAL A 23 -2.15 -6.24 -7.77
CA VAL A 23 -2.62 -4.88 -8.03
C VAL A 23 -1.45 -3.93 -7.88
N ASN A 24 -1.36 -2.95 -8.79
CA ASN A 24 -0.43 -1.85 -8.61
C ASN A 24 -0.65 -1.20 -7.23
N PRO A 25 0.38 -0.59 -6.63
CA PRO A 25 0.20 0.17 -5.40
C PRO A 25 -0.98 1.14 -5.51
N GLY A 26 -1.77 1.22 -4.43
CA GLY A 26 -2.89 2.15 -4.35
C GLY A 26 -2.44 3.61 -4.43
N ALA A 27 -3.42 4.52 -4.50
CA ALA A 27 -3.15 5.95 -4.52
C ALA A 27 -2.32 6.38 -3.30
N CYS A 28 -1.35 7.27 -3.55
CA CYS A 28 -0.54 7.88 -2.51
C CYS A 28 -0.34 9.36 -2.81
N SER A 29 -0.50 10.20 -1.79
CA SER A 29 -0.27 11.65 -1.85
C SER A 29 0.63 12.12 -0.70
N GLY A 30 1.25 13.29 -0.86
CA GLY A 30 2.26 13.82 0.07
C GLY A 30 3.62 13.15 -0.08
N VAL A 31 4.30 12.86 1.03
CA VAL A 31 5.62 12.23 1.07
C VAL A 31 5.48 10.72 0.90
N CYS A 32 5.34 10.29 -0.36
CA CYS A 32 5.25 8.88 -0.75
C CYS A 32 6.63 8.22 -0.99
N VAL A 33 7.70 9.00 -0.85
CA VAL A 33 9.09 8.56 -1.01
C VAL A 33 9.72 8.25 0.36
N ASN A 34 10.98 7.81 0.39
CA ASN A 34 11.72 7.49 1.63
C ASN A 34 10.97 6.47 2.52
N THR A 35 10.46 5.42 1.88
CA THR A 35 9.59 4.40 2.49
C THR A 35 10.17 3.02 2.25
N HIS A 36 11.32 2.75 2.88
CA HIS A 36 11.92 1.42 2.88
C HIS A 36 11.36 0.61 4.05
N ASP A 37 10.90 -0.62 3.80
CA ASP A 37 10.30 -1.53 4.78
C ASP A 37 9.26 -0.88 5.72
N PRO A 38 8.14 -0.34 5.20
CA PRO A 38 7.18 0.38 6.03
C PRO A 38 6.44 -0.52 7.01
N SER A 39 6.20 0.01 8.21
CA SER A 39 5.17 -0.45 9.13
C SER A 39 4.15 0.67 9.35
N ILE A 40 2.86 0.35 9.23
CA ILE A 40 1.77 1.34 9.39
C ILE A 40 0.87 0.94 10.55
N ILE A 41 0.54 1.91 11.39
CA ILE A 41 -0.47 1.79 12.44
C ILE A 41 -1.51 2.90 12.28
N ARG A 42 -2.71 2.66 12.81
CA ARG A 42 -3.74 3.70 12.98
C ARG A 42 -4.02 3.88 14.45
N ARG A 43 -3.85 5.10 14.97
CA ARG A 43 -4.19 5.43 16.36
C ARG A 43 -5.71 5.52 16.51
N GLY A 44 -6.22 5.37 17.72
CA GLY A 44 -7.66 5.46 18.02
C GLY A 44 -8.33 6.78 17.64
N ASP A 45 -7.58 7.87 17.46
CA ASP A 45 -8.09 9.15 16.93
C ASP A 45 -8.28 9.16 15.40
N GLY A 46 -7.96 8.05 14.73
CA GLY A 46 -8.08 7.88 13.30
C GLY A 46 -6.83 8.21 12.50
N THR A 47 -5.81 8.83 13.11
CA THR A 47 -4.55 9.20 12.45
C THR A 47 -3.71 7.99 12.10
N TYR A 48 -3.21 7.94 10.87
CA TYR A 48 -2.23 6.95 10.44
C TYR A 48 -0.81 7.41 10.75
N PHE A 49 0.03 6.48 11.16
CA PHE A 49 1.48 6.65 11.30
C PHE A 49 2.20 5.58 10.48
N ARG A 50 3.23 6.01 9.75
CA ARG A 50 4.13 5.13 8.98
C ARG A 50 5.55 5.30 9.49
N PHE A 51 6.17 4.17 9.81
CA PHE A 51 7.57 4.07 10.23
C PHE A 51 8.35 3.32 9.16
N SER A 52 9.51 3.82 8.78
CA SER A 52 10.32 3.25 7.69
C SER A 52 11.78 3.11 8.11
N THR A 53 12.46 2.10 7.58
CA THR A 53 13.90 1.89 7.73
C THR A 53 14.70 3.06 7.16
N GLY A 54 15.81 3.40 7.83
CA GLY A 54 16.74 4.47 7.44
C GLY A 54 16.60 5.75 8.27
N GLY A 55 17.68 6.56 8.31
CA GLY A 55 17.67 7.91 8.89
C GLY A 55 17.20 8.01 10.35
N GLY A 56 17.42 6.99 11.18
CA GLY A 56 16.95 6.99 12.57
C GLY A 56 15.48 6.60 12.75
N ILE A 57 14.92 5.81 11.82
CA ILE A 57 13.50 5.40 11.77
C ILE A 57 12.61 6.60 11.43
N ALA A 58 12.41 6.84 10.13
CA ALA A 58 11.60 7.95 9.65
C ALA A 58 10.13 7.78 10.03
N VAL A 59 9.52 8.83 10.58
CA VAL A 59 8.12 8.88 11.01
C VAL A 59 7.34 9.77 10.05
N HIS A 60 6.23 9.25 9.54
CA HIS A 60 5.26 10.03 8.78
C HIS A 60 3.86 9.87 9.39
N SER A 61 2.99 10.86 9.20
CA SER A 61 1.58 10.73 9.55
C SER A 61 0.66 11.15 8.41
N ALA A 62 -0.55 10.61 8.38
CA ALA A 62 -1.58 11.00 7.44
C ALA A 62 -2.99 10.90 8.06
N PRO A 63 -3.96 11.71 7.59
CA PRO A 63 -5.36 11.58 7.99
C PRO A 63 -6.05 10.38 7.32
N ASP A 64 -5.55 9.92 6.18
CA ASP A 64 -6.04 8.76 5.42
C ASP A 64 -4.89 7.85 4.97
N ILE A 65 -5.15 6.57 4.73
CA ILE A 65 -4.13 5.61 4.29
C ILE A 65 -3.50 6.00 2.94
N THR A 66 -4.24 6.72 2.10
CA THR A 66 -3.79 7.28 0.82
C THR A 66 -3.02 8.60 0.96
N GLY A 67 -2.87 9.11 2.18
CA GLY A 67 -2.20 10.38 2.48
C GLY A 67 -3.18 11.54 2.76
N PRO A 68 -2.73 12.80 2.65
CA PRO A 68 -1.35 13.20 2.38
C PRO A 68 -0.41 12.76 3.52
N TRP A 69 0.65 12.03 3.17
CA TRP A 69 1.68 11.66 4.13
C TRP A 69 2.61 12.85 4.42
N GLU A 70 2.76 13.19 5.69
CA GLU A 70 3.64 14.27 6.15
C GLU A 70 4.79 13.70 6.96
N TYR A 71 6.02 14.14 6.69
CA TYR A 71 7.18 13.79 7.50
C TYR A 71 7.11 14.47 8.87
N LYS A 72 7.32 13.70 9.94
CA LYS A 72 7.26 14.17 11.33
C LYS A 72 8.61 14.12 12.05
N GLY A 73 9.66 13.62 11.39
CA GLY A 73 10.99 13.47 11.96
C GLY A 73 11.43 12.01 12.02
N ALA A 74 12.49 11.75 12.79
CA ALA A 74 13.02 10.43 13.05
C ALA A 74 12.87 10.08 14.53
N VAL A 75 12.73 8.79 14.86
CA VAL A 75 12.69 8.33 16.26
C VAL A 75 14.05 8.55 16.94
N LEU A 76 15.13 8.37 16.19
CA LEU A 76 16.52 8.43 16.66
C LEU A 76 17.30 9.43 15.78
N PRO A 77 17.01 10.74 15.88
CA PRO A 77 17.61 11.75 14.98
C PRO A 77 19.14 11.82 15.10
N ASP A 78 19.67 11.53 16.28
CA ASP A 78 21.11 11.55 16.57
C ASP A 78 21.70 10.13 16.71
N GLY A 79 20.94 9.10 16.33
CA GLY A 79 21.33 7.70 16.49
C GLY A 79 21.21 7.17 17.93
N THR A 80 21.93 6.10 18.23
CA THR A 80 21.95 5.43 19.54
C THR A 80 23.37 5.16 19.99
N SER A 81 23.63 5.21 21.30
CA SER A 81 24.86 4.70 21.92
C SER A 81 24.55 3.42 22.69
N ILE A 82 25.53 2.51 22.75
CA ILE A 82 25.51 1.30 23.58
C ILE A 82 26.36 1.57 24.83
#